data_AF-A0AAN6NNZ2-F1
#
_entry.id   AF-A0AAN6NNZ2-F1
#
_cell.length_a   1.000
_cell.length_b   1.000
_cell.length_c   1.000
_cell.angle_alpha   90.00
_cell.angle_beta   90.00
_cell.angle_gamma   90.00
#
_symmetry.space_group_name_H-M   'P 1'
#
loop_
_entity.id
_entity.type
_entity.pdbx_description
1 polymer ?
#
loop_
_entity_poly.entity_id
_entity_poly.type
_entity_poly.pdbx_seq_one_letter_code
_entity_poly.pdbx_strand_id
1 'polypeptide(L)' 'MCHKAACPVCHGATWVGCGNHVPKVMNSVPKDEWCKCEPRIEKEGHQYPPKGSVTGVCIVS' A
#
# COMPACT_ATOMS: atom_id res chain seq x y z
N MET A 1 8.23 -11.78 0.06
CA MET A 1 7.77 -11.17 1.33
C MET A 1 7.27 -9.76 1.03
N CYS A 2 6.21 -9.27 1.70
CA CYS A 2 5.81 -7.86 1.52
C CYS A 2 6.51 -6.98 2.55
N HIS A 3 6.79 -5.74 2.18
CA HIS A 3 7.47 -4.76 3.03
C HIS A 3 6.77 -3.41 2.94
N LYS A 4 6.84 -2.62 4.02
CA LYS A 4 6.39 -1.23 4.05
C LYS A 4 7.31 -0.40 3.16
N ALA A 5 6.74 0.48 2.35
CA ALA A 5 7.43 1.45 1.51
C ALA A 5 6.73 2.81 1.58
N ALA A 6 7.41 3.89 1.19
CA ALA A 6 6.78 5.19 1.02
C ALA A 6 6.29 5.36 -0.42
N CYS A 7 5.10 5.92 -0.60
CA CYS A 7 4.59 6.27 -1.91
C CYS A 7 5.38 7.47 -2.45
N PRO A 8 5.97 7.42 -3.66
CA PRO A 8 6.72 8.56 -4.19
C PRO A 8 5.82 9.73 -4.63
N VAL A 9 4.49 9.53 -4.66
CA VAL A 9 3.52 10.54 -5.11
C VAL A 9 2.88 11.27 -3.93
N CYS A 10 2.29 10.53 -2.99
CA CYS A 10 1.59 11.13 -1.84
C CYS A 10 2.38 11.04 -0.53
N HIS A 11 3.57 10.44 -0.55
CA HIS A 11 4.45 10.23 0.62
C HIS A 11 3.87 9.38 1.76
N GLY A 12 2.64 8.89 1.64
CA GLY A 12 2.04 7.96 2.59
C GLY A 12 2.64 6.56 2.52
N ALA A 13 2.50 5.81 3.61
CA ALA A 13 2.93 4.43 3.73
C ALA A 13 2.11 3.51 2.80
N THR A 14 2.80 2.79 1.95
CA THR A 14 2.28 1.74 1.06
C THR A 14 3.07 0.44 1.32
N TRP A 15 2.80 -0.59 0.55
CA TRP A 15 3.47 -1.87 0.62
C TRP A 15 4.01 -2.26 -0.76
N VAL A 16 5.11 -3.01 -0.77
CA VAL A 16 5.68 -3.63 -1.97
C VAL A 16 5.79 -5.13 -1.76
N GLY A 17 5.75 -5.91 -2.85
CA GLY A 17 5.84 -7.37 -2.81
C GLY A 17 4.71 -8.06 -3.58
N CYS A 18 4.35 -9.27 -3.13
CA CYS A 18 3.39 -10.17 -3.80
C CYS A 18 1.92 -9.95 -3.41
N GLY A 19 1.60 -9.08 -2.44
CA GLY A 19 0.22 -8.75 -2.07
C GLY A 19 -0.46 -9.70 -1.07
N ASN A 20 0.12 -10.87 -0.79
CA ASN A 20 -0.47 -11.81 0.18
C ASN A 20 -0.19 -11.45 1.65
N HIS A 21 0.74 -10.54 1.90
CA HIS A 21 1.15 -10.15 3.26
C HIS A 21 0.80 -8.70 3.59
N VAL A 22 -0.12 -8.08 2.84
CA VAL A 22 -0.51 -6.68 3.00
C VAL A 22 -1.11 -6.40 4.38
N PRO A 23 -2.07 -7.20 4.89
CA PRO A 23 -2.60 -7.00 6.25
C PRO A 23 -1.49 -7.00 7.29
N LYS A 24 -0.56 -7.96 7.20
CA LYS A 24 0.57 -8.08 8.15
C LYS A 24 1.49 -6.86 8.15
N VAL A 25 1.70 -6.23 6.99
CA VAL A 25 2.58 -5.06 6.86
C VAL A 25 1.87 -3.77 7.23
N MET A 26 0.65 -3.58 6.73
CA MET A 26 -0.06 -2.31 6.85
C MET A 26 -0.80 -2.16 8.17
N ASN A 27 -1.24 -3.25 8.81
CA ASN A 27 -1.97 -3.16 10.10
C ASN A 27 -1.11 -2.61 11.24
N SER A 28 0.22 -2.71 11.14
CA SER A 28 1.15 -2.08 12.08
C SER A 28 1.35 -0.58 11.84
N VAL A 29 0.77 -0.03 10.78
CA VAL A 29 0.86 1.39 10.42
C VAL A 29 -0.49 2.06 10.69
N PRO A 30 -0.55 3.21 11.37
CA PRO A 30 -1.79 3.96 11.53
C PRO A 30 -2.44 4.29 10.18
N LYS A 31 -3.75 4.13 10.06
CA LYS A 31 -4.49 4.34 8.79
C LYS A 31 -4.34 5.75 8.21
N ASP A 32 -4.12 6.76 9.05
CA ASP A 32 -3.87 8.14 8.62
C ASP A 32 -2.55 8.28 7.85
N GLU A 33 -1.55 7.49 8.22
CA GLU A 33 -0.24 7.49 7.56
C GLU A 33 -0.24 6.68 6.26
N TRP A 34 -1.33 5.98 5.92
CA TRP A 34 -1.39 5.17 4.72
C TRP A 34 -1.42 6.04 3.46
N CYS A 35 -0.89 5.49 2.38
CA CYS A 35 -1.04 6.03 1.04
C CYS A 35 -2.53 6.23 0.72
N LYS A 36 -2.90 7.46 0.37
CA LYS A 36 -4.30 7.84 0.08
C LYS A 36 -4.64 7.71 -1.41
N CYS A 37 -3.71 7.23 -2.23
CA CYS A 37 -3.94 7.00 -3.66
C CYS A 37 -5.00 5.92 -3.90
N GLU A 38 -5.70 6.06 -5.03
CA GLU A 38 -6.62 5.07 -5.57
C GLU A 38 -6.01 4.34 -6.77
N PRO A 39 -6.47 3.12 -7.10
CA PRO A 39 -7.49 2.35 -6.40
C PRO A 39 -6.94 1.61 -5.17
N ARG A 40 -7.79 1.45 -4.16
CA ARG A 40 -7.48 0.59 -3.01
C ARG A 40 -7.70 -0.88 -3.36
N ILE A 41 -6.93 -1.75 -2.73
CA ILE A 41 -7.10 -3.20 -2.87
C ILE A 41 -7.89 -3.75 -1.68
N GLU A 42 -8.76 -4.72 -1.93
CA GLU A 42 -9.45 -5.43 -0.86
C GLU A 42 -8.67 -6.69 -0.46
N LYS A 43 -8.45 -6.87 0.83
CA LYS A 43 -7.91 -8.09 1.43
C LYS A 43 -8.64 -8.37 2.73
N GLU A 44 -9.13 -9.60 2.90
CA GLU A 44 -9.80 -10.02 4.15
C GLU A 44 -10.93 -9.05 4.58
N GLY A 45 -11.70 -8.54 3.61
CA GLY A 45 -12.79 -7.58 3.86
C GLY A 45 -12.33 -6.17 4.24
N HIS A 46 -11.04 -5.86 4.14
CA HIS A 46 -10.46 -4.55 4.43
C HIS A 46 -9.83 -3.92 3.20
N GLN A 47 -9.97 -2.59 3.08
CA GLN A 47 -9.38 -1.80 2.01
C GLN A 47 -7.99 -1.31 2.40
N TYR A 48 -6.99 -1.68 1.61
CA TYR A 48 -5.58 -1.30 1.79
C TYR A 48 -5.10 -0.41 0.64
N PRO A 49 -4.05 0.40 0.85
CA PRO A 49 -3.47 1.21 -0.21
C PRO A 49 -3.02 0.35 -1.39
N PRO A 50 -2.94 0.94 -2.60
CA PRO A 50 -2.34 0.26 -3.75
C PRO A 50 -0.91 -0.14 -3.46
N LYS A 51 -0.40 -1.11 -4.23
CA LYS A 51 1.01 -1.51 -4.21
C LYS A 51 1.88 -0.31 -4.61
N GLY A 52 2.94 -0.06 -3.85
CA GLY A 52 3.93 0.95 -4.21
C GLY A 52 4.63 0.58 -5.53
N SER A 53 4.66 1.52 -6.47
CA SER A 53 5.47 1.39 -7.69
C SER A 53 6.66 2.33 -7.63
N VAL A 54 7.82 1.85 -8.08
CA VAL A 54 9.04 2.67 -8.23
C VAL A 54 8.94 3.63 -9.42
N THR A 55 7.95 3.47 -10.29
CA THR A 55 7.79 4.25 -11.53
C THR A 55 7.07 5.59 -11.35
N GLY A 56 6.84 6.03 -10.11
CA GLY A 56 6.31 7.37 -9.83
C GLY A 56 4.83 7.57 -10.17
N VAL A 57 4.07 6.50 -10.44
CA VAL A 57 2.63 6.58 -10.65
C VAL A 57 1.91 5.65 -9.68
N CYS A 58 0.84 6.16 -9.05
CA CYS A 58 0.02 5.45 -8.07
C CYS A 58 -0.90 4.35 -8.67
N ILE A 59 -0.76 4.05 -9.96
CA ILE A 59 -1.63 3.13 -10.68
C ILE A 59 -1.13 1.70 -10.55
N VAL A 60 -2.07 0.85 -10.18
CA VAL A 60 -1.94 -0.61 -10.17
C VAL A 60 -1.73 -1.06 -11.61
N SER A 61 -0.71 -1.87 -11.85
CA SER A 61 -0.77 -2.89 -12.91
C SER A 61 -1.01 -4.22 -12.22
#